data_AF-A0A2N0KMX5-F1
#
_entry.id   AF-A0A2N0KMX5-F1
#
_cell.length_a   1.000
_cell.length_b   1.000
_cell.length_c   1.000
_cell.angle_alpha   90.00
_cell.angle_beta   90.00
_cell.angle_gamma   90.00
#
_symmetry.space_group_name_H-M   'P 1'
#
loop_
_entity.id
_entity.type
_entity.pdbx_description
1 polymer ?
#
loop_
_entity_poly.entity_id
_entity_poly.type
_entity_poly.pdbx_seq_one_letter_code
_entity_poly.pdbx_strand_id
1 'polypeptide(L)'
;MSVFWREVKRGQNLVVDDVDGREEIIGGYRENKSGVDAYARTMGYEPERSQKGFSSVEVAKSFVESFSPWDLFGVRDVTVESEARPKLD
;
A
#
# COMPACT_ATOMS: atom_id res chain seq x y z
N MET A 1 -3.18 -4.88 15.39
CA MET A 1 -3.13 -4.79 13.92
C MET A 1 -2.90 -3.34 13.56
N SER A 2 -1.87 -3.06 12.76
CA SER A 2 -1.55 -1.72 12.27
C SER A 2 -1.36 -1.76 10.76
N VAL A 3 -1.71 -0.69 10.07
CA VAL A 3 -1.45 -0.53 8.64
C VAL A 3 -0.48 0.62 8.45
N PHE A 4 0.63 0.35 7.76
CA PHE A 4 1.70 1.32 7.57
C PHE A 4 2.36 1.18 6.20
N TRP A 5 2.97 2.27 5.76
CA TRP A 5 3.84 2.27 4.60
C TRP A 5 5.24 1.83 5.00
N ARG A 6 5.87 0.96 4.20
CA ARG A 6 7.27 0.55 4.38
C ARG A 6 8.09 0.85 3.15
N GLU A 7 9.24 1.49 3.34
CA GLU A 7 10.19 1.76 2.27
C GLU A 7 10.73 0.48 1.64
N VAL A 8 10.89 0.54 0.32
CA VAL A 8 11.58 -0.47 -0.48
C VAL A 8 12.48 0.23 -1.48
N LYS A 9 13.31 -0.54 -2.21
CA LYS A 9 14.35 -0.01 -3.11
C LYS A 9 13.87 1.04 -4.13
N ARG A 10 12.59 1.00 -4.54
CA ARG A 10 12.00 1.93 -5.52
C ARG A 10 10.55 2.27 -5.20
N GLY A 11 10.26 2.72 -3.99
CA GLY A 11 8.93 3.14 -3.56
C GLY A 11 8.57 2.60 -2.18
N GLN A 12 7.28 2.38 -1.92
CA GLN A 12 6.82 1.84 -0.64
C GLN A 12 5.77 0.75 -0.84
N ASN A 13 5.71 -0.19 0.10
CA ASN A 13 4.64 -1.16 0.23
C ASN A 13 3.69 -0.70 1.33
N LEU A 14 2.38 -0.85 1.10
CA LEU A 14 1.41 -0.80 2.16
C LEU A 14 1.36 -2.17 2.82
N VAL A 15 1.56 -2.19 4.13
CA VAL A 15 1.70 -3.42 4.93
C VAL A 15 0.64 -3.40 6.03
N VAL A 16 0.04 -4.56 6.27
CA VAL A 16 -0.75 -4.83 7.47
C VAL A 16 0.04 -5.75 8.39
N ASP A 17 0.10 -5.40 9.67
CA ASP A 17 0.54 -6.27 10.76
C ASP A 17 -0.68 -6.98 11.34
N ASP A 18 -0.66 -8.31 11.31
CA ASP A 18 -1.65 -9.16 11.97
C ASP A 18 -1.29 -9.38 13.45
N VAL A 19 -2.27 -9.82 14.27
CA VAL A 19 -2.07 -10.07 15.71
C VAL A 19 -0.96 -11.08 16.03
N ASP A 20 -0.60 -11.97 15.11
CA ASP A 20 0.51 -12.90 15.25
C ASP A 20 1.90 -12.30 14.88
N GLY A 21 1.98 -10.98 14.66
CA GLY A 21 3.22 -10.30 14.25
C GLY A 21 3.63 -10.63 12.82
N ARG A 22 2.68 -11.08 12.00
CA ARG A 22 2.89 -11.36 10.58
C ARG A 22 2.57 -10.13 9.76
N GLU A 23 3.54 -9.69 8.99
CA GLU A 23 3.41 -8.56 8.08
C GLU A 23 3.02 -9.05 6.67
N GLU A 24 1.87 -8.62 6.17
CA GLU A 24 1.37 -8.92 4.83
C GLU A 24 1.41 -7.66 3.97
N ILE A 25 1.92 -7.79 2.72
CA ILE A 25 1.88 -6.70 1.75
C ILE A 25 0.49 -6.67 1.10
N ILE A 26 -0.19 -5.54 1.25
CA ILE A 26 -1.58 -5.34 0.81
C ILE A 26 -1.71 -4.29 -0.30
N GLY A 27 -0.60 -3.67 -0.68
CA GLY A 27 -0.54 -2.72 -1.78
C GLY A 27 0.85 -2.12 -1.88
N GLY A 28 0.99 -1.13 -2.75
CA GLY A 28 2.25 -0.44 -2.89
C GLY A 28 2.27 0.54 -4.04
N TYR A 29 3.32 1.35 -4.07
CA TYR A 29 3.68 2.11 -5.25
C TYR A 29 5.15 1.89 -5.60
N ARG A 30 5.47 2.17 -6.86
CA ARG A 30 6.82 2.15 -7.40
C ARG A 30 7.12 3.42 -8.16
N GLU A 31 8.29 4.00 -7.90
CA GLU A 31 8.77 5.17 -8.61
C GLU A 31 9.56 4.74 -9.84
N ASN A 32 9.11 5.23 -11.00
CA ASN A 32 9.73 4.98 -12.29
C ASN A 32 10.09 6.31 -12.96
N LYS A 33 10.95 6.26 -13.98
CA LYS A 33 11.38 7.47 -14.71
C LYS A 33 10.24 8.27 -15.34
N SER A 34 9.10 7.62 -15.59
CA SER A 34 7.94 8.20 -16.28
C SER A 34 6.76 8.51 -15.34
N GLY A 35 6.95 8.39 -14.03
CA GLY A 35 5.90 8.62 -13.03
C GLY A 35 5.86 7.54 -11.96
N VAL A 36 4.77 7.50 -11.20
CA VAL A 36 4.56 6.56 -10.10
C VAL A 36 3.51 5.52 -10.51
N ASP A 37 3.82 4.25 -10.33
CA ASP A 37 2.88 3.15 -10.55
C ASP A 37 2.38 2.66 -9.21
N ALA A 38 1.08 2.40 -9.06
CA ALA A 38 0.47 1.99 -7.80
C ALA A 38 -0.44 0.78 -7.97
N TYR A 39 -0.53 -0.05 -6.93
CA TYR A 39 -1.44 -1.17 -6.89
C TYR A 39 -2.00 -1.41 -5.48
N ALA A 40 -3.24 -1.89 -5.40
CA ALA A 40 -3.89 -2.37 -4.20
C ALA A 40 -4.27 -3.85 -4.33
N ARG A 41 -4.25 -4.59 -3.23
CA ARG A 41 -4.77 -5.95 -3.15
C ARG A 41 -6.25 -5.87 -2.81
N THR A 42 -7.11 -6.49 -3.62
CA THR A 42 -8.56 -6.45 -3.45
C THR A 42 -9.16 -7.86 -3.49
N MET A 43 -10.42 -8.01 -3.07
CA MET A 43 -11.14 -9.29 -3.15
C MET A 43 -11.54 -9.55 -4.60
N GLY A 44 -10.97 -10.57 -5.23
CA GLY A 44 -11.36 -10.99 -6.58
C GLY A 44 -10.59 -10.28 -7.68
N TYR A 45 -11.24 -10.03 -8.82
CA TYR A 45 -10.61 -9.41 -9.98
C TYR A 45 -11.14 -7.99 -10.19
N GLU A 46 -10.34 -7.01 -9.75
CA GLU A 46 -10.54 -5.60 -10.08
C GLU A 46 -9.38 -5.13 -10.96
N PRO A 47 -9.58 -4.93 -12.27
CA PRO A 47 -8.52 -4.45 -13.15
C PRO A 47 -8.06 -3.03 -12.79
N GLU A 48 -8.94 -2.24 -12.16
CA GLU A 48 -8.68 -0.86 -11.74
C GLU A 48 -7.81 -0.77 -10.49
N ARG A 49 -7.54 -1.88 -9.79
CA ARG A 49 -6.68 -1.88 -8.58
C ARG A 49 -5.21 -1.59 -8.86
N SER A 50 -4.82 -1.47 -10.13
CA SER A 50 -3.44 -1.23 -10.56
C SER A 50 -3.43 -0.16 -11.65
N GLN A 51 -2.81 0.97 -11.35
CA GLN A 51 -2.71 2.10 -12.28
C GLN A 51 -1.27 2.59 -12.37
N LYS A 52 -0.89 3.10 -13.54
CA LYS A 52 0.46 3.55 -13.86
C LYS A 52 0.48 5.05 -14.16
N GLY A 53 1.65 5.66 -14.00
CA GLY A 53 1.90 7.03 -14.43
C GLY A 53 1.23 8.11 -13.58
N PHE A 54 1.02 7.87 -12.29
CA PHE A 54 0.65 8.92 -11.36
C PHE A 54 1.73 10.01 -11.33
N SER A 55 1.28 11.26 -11.19
CA SER A 55 2.15 12.44 -11.19
C SER A 55 2.95 12.61 -9.89
N SER A 56 2.53 11.97 -8.79
CA SER A 56 3.14 12.13 -7.47
C SER A 56 2.89 10.92 -6.58
N VAL A 57 3.78 10.73 -5.60
CA VAL A 57 3.68 9.68 -4.57
C VAL A 57 2.40 9.82 -3.75
N GLU A 58 2.03 11.05 -3.37
CA GLU A 58 0.83 11.30 -2.56
C GLU A 58 -0.43 10.80 -3.26
N VAL A 59 -0.58 11.10 -4.56
CA VAL A 59 -1.73 10.63 -5.37
C VAL A 59 -1.73 9.11 -5.48
N ALA A 60 -0.56 8.49 -5.67
CA ALA A 60 -0.43 7.04 -5.71
C ALA A 60 -0.82 6.38 -4.37
N LYS A 61 -0.44 6.97 -3.23
CA LYS A 61 -0.84 6.48 -1.91
C LYS A 61 -2.33 6.59 -1.69
N SER A 62 -2.93 7.76 -1.95
CA SER A 62 -4.38 7.95 -1.84
C SER A 62 -5.17 7.00 -2.73
N PHE A 63 -4.66 6.70 -3.93
CA PHE A 63 -5.24 5.68 -4.80
C PHE A 63 -5.24 4.30 -4.12
N VAL A 64 -4.11 3.83 -3.58
CA VAL A 64 -4.05 2.52 -2.90
C VAL A 64 -4.97 2.48 -1.68
N GLU A 65 -4.96 3.53 -0.86
CA GLU A 65 -5.78 3.63 0.35
C GLU A 65 -7.29 3.68 0.04
N SER A 66 -7.68 4.22 -1.13
CA SER A 66 -9.09 4.26 -1.56
C SER A 66 -9.73 2.88 -1.76
N PHE A 67 -8.92 1.85 -2.03
CA PHE A 67 -9.39 0.47 -2.12
C PHE A 67 -9.55 -0.21 -0.77
N SER A 68 -9.13 0.43 0.33
CA SER A 68 -9.13 -0.13 1.68
C SER A 68 -8.62 -1.59 1.72
N PRO A 69 -7.41 -1.87 1.18
CA PRO A 69 -6.95 -3.25 0.97
C PRO A 69 -6.77 -4.06 2.27
N TRP A 70 -6.80 -3.40 3.43
CA TRP A 70 -6.80 -4.02 4.76
C TRP A 70 -8.14 -4.67 5.13
N ASP A 71 -9.26 -4.35 4.46
CA ASP A 71 -10.56 -5.00 4.67
C ASP A 71 -10.49 -6.52 4.42
N LEU A 72 -9.56 -6.97 3.57
CA LEU A 72 -9.24 -8.38 3.34
C LEU A 72 -8.84 -9.14 4.59
N PHE A 73 -8.29 -8.41 5.57
CA PHE A 73 -7.76 -8.93 6.82
C PHE A 73 -8.72 -8.65 7.99
N GLY A 74 -9.93 -8.15 7.71
CA GLY A 74 -10.93 -7.85 8.74
C GLY A 74 -10.56 -6.66 9.64
N VAL A 75 -9.58 -5.85 9.23
CA VAL A 75 -9.15 -4.67 9.97
C VAL A 75 -10.16 -3.54 9.70
N ARG A 76 -10.89 -3.14 10.73
CA ARG A 76 -11.85 -2.02 10.70
C ARG A 76 -11.32 -0.84 11.47
N ASP A 77 -11.73 0.37 11.08
CA ASP A 77 -11.33 1.63 11.73
C ASP A 77 -9.81 1.83 11.79
N VAL A 78 -9.08 1.34 10.77
CA VAL A 78 -7.62 1.49 10.73
C VAL A 78 -7.25 2.91 10.34
N THR A 79 -6.28 3.47 11.06
CA THR A 79 -5.58 4.68 10.62
C THR A 79 -4.27 4.24 9.98
N VAL A 80 -4.09 4.54 8.69
CA VAL A 80 -2.82 4.29 8.00
C VAL A 80 -1.77 5.24 8.56
N GLU A 81 -0.64 4.71 9.01
CA GLU A 81 0.48 5.52 9.50
C GLU A 81 0.99 6.45 8.37
N SER A 82 1.04 7.76 8.65
CA SER A 82 1.45 8.77 7.67
C SER A 82 2.95 8.69 7.35
N GLU A 83 3.77 8.37 8.35
CA GLU A 83 5.21 8.20 8.20
C GLU A 83 5.53 6.79 7.74
N ALA A 84 6.37 6.68 6.70
CA ALA A 84 6.81 5.38 6.23
C ALA A 84 7.90 4.82 7.14
N ARG A 85 7.76 3.55 7.49
CA ARG A 85 8.79 2.80 8.21
C ARG A 85 9.96 2.49 7.25
N PRO A 86 11.21 2.51 7.75
CA PRO A 86 12.37 2.20 6.93
C PRO A 86 12.30 0.77 6.39
N LYS A 87 13.00 0.53 5.27
CA LYS A 87 13.15 -0.82 4.73
C LYS A 87 13.81 -1.73 5.77
N LEU A 88 13.40 -2.99 5.84
CA LEU A 88 14.17 -4.00 6.58
C LEU A 88 15.45 -4.31 5.79
N ASP A 89 16.57 -4.44 6.49
CA ASP A 89 17.88 -4.79 5.92
C ASP A 89 17.98 -6.29 5.63
#